data_AF-A0A949EXR2-F1
#
_entry.id   AF-A0A949EXR2-F1
#
_cell.length_a   1.000
_cell.length_b   1.000
_cell.length_c   1.000
_cell.angle_alpha   90.00
_cell.angle_beta   90.00
_cell.angle_gamma   90.00
#
_symmetry.space_group_name_H-M   'P 1'
#
loop_
_entity.id
_entity.type
_entity.pdbx_description
1 polymer ?
#
loop_
_entity_poly.entity_id
_entity_poly.type
_entity_poly.pdbx_seq_one_letter_code
_entity_poly.pdbx_strand_id
1 'polypeptide(L)'
;YPDSKIILSKENPYSILNVIDSQSIKSAPGISLKYDKVPPRQLGLTIDGDNLSAITQVKEDIKSLDFMNYLPGSLIFESKPEPKNILIIEPGGGLDVLGALYFWQESNIFVIQNNELIVDLLKNEKSISQFSGNLYNRNNIFIYEIPSRNFVKTTGDKFDLIVVSLSDSFHPISSGAYSLNEDYLYTVESITELMKVLDEDGVLAITRWVQFPPSEDLKIISTITESSNRLGIDDLPQKVFAFRSWSTVTVLFKKDQFSSEEISLLKNKLNELNFDIVYFSGAKSDETNIYNQFDKPYYYDFFKKIVESSKQERDNFYKDYYFNIKPSTDNNPYFYNFFKLRQVPDIIKFFGKSTQPFGGGGYLILIVALIISIVLSFLLILLPLRLKKINISFKRDFKFLSYFFVIGFGFFFIEIPFIQKFILILDKPAYSLAVILFSLMLSAGLGSYVSSKVEIKLKWVVLVLVIYIILFVAGSRFAVDFIITKDLWQRFLYTVLLVIPLGFFMGMPFPKGIAAVKEKRGEIIPWVWAINGCASVIGSIAAVIISIHLGFLVVIVLSAVMYVLALVSYKYF
;
A
#
# COMPACT_ATOMS: atom_id res chain seq x y z
N TYR A 1 -22.48 20.46 5.07
CA TYR A 1 -23.49 20.61 6.13
C TYR A 1 -23.35 22.00 6.74
N PRO A 2 -24.44 22.74 6.99
CA PRO A 2 -24.40 24.17 7.33
C PRO A 2 -23.76 24.50 8.68
N ASP A 3 -23.63 23.53 9.59
CA ASP A 3 -23.06 23.65 10.93
C ASP A 3 -21.59 23.19 11.04
N SER A 4 -21.04 22.58 9.98
CA SER A 4 -19.71 21.96 10.00
C SER A 4 -18.59 22.99 10.14
N LYS A 5 -17.72 22.82 11.14
CA LYS A 5 -16.58 23.71 11.40
C LYS A 5 -15.31 22.92 11.65
N ILE A 6 -14.20 23.38 11.08
CA ILE A 6 -12.87 22.93 11.49
C ILE A 6 -12.57 23.63 12.82
N ILE A 7 -12.40 22.84 13.88
CA ILE A 7 -12.12 23.34 15.24
C ILE A 7 -10.64 23.29 15.60
N LEU A 8 -9.87 22.49 14.86
CA LEU A 8 -8.42 22.35 15.02
C LEU A 8 -7.80 21.93 13.68
N SER A 9 -6.65 22.51 13.37
CA SER A 9 -5.81 22.11 12.23
C SER A 9 -4.36 22.01 12.70
N LYS A 10 -3.68 20.92 12.35
CA LYS A 10 -2.24 20.71 12.58
C LYS A 10 -1.59 20.24 11.28
N GLU A 11 -0.33 20.56 11.06
CA GLU A 11 0.40 20.15 9.86
C GLU A 11 1.83 19.75 10.20
N ASN A 12 2.39 18.86 9.38
CA ASN A 12 3.79 18.44 9.44
C ASN A 12 4.33 18.26 8.01
N PRO A 13 5.56 17.78 7.78
CA PRO A 13 6.16 17.79 6.44
C PRO A 13 5.52 16.81 5.45
N TYR A 14 4.58 15.97 5.87
CA TYR A 14 3.96 14.95 5.01
C TYR A 14 2.43 14.85 5.14
N SER A 15 1.78 15.59 6.04
CA SER A 15 0.32 15.53 6.21
C SER A 15 -0.28 16.78 6.88
N ILE A 16 -1.54 17.05 6.55
CA ILE A 16 -2.39 18.06 7.20
C ILE A 16 -3.53 17.33 7.92
N LEU A 17 -3.62 17.51 9.24
CA LEU A 17 -4.66 16.96 10.09
C LEU A 17 -5.72 18.03 10.38
N ASN A 18 -7.00 17.72 10.13
CA ASN A 18 -8.12 18.57 10.53
C ASN A 18 -9.10 17.83 11.43
N VAL A 19 -9.54 18.51 12.50
CA VAL A 19 -10.66 18.07 13.35
C VAL A 19 -11.89 18.88 13.02
N ILE A 20 -12.98 18.18 12.73
CA ILE A 20 -14.24 18.75 12.26
C ILE A 20 -15.31 18.48 13.31
N ASP A 21 -15.99 19.54 13.75
CA ASP A 21 -17.18 19.47 14.59
C ASP A 21 -18.42 19.66 13.73
N SER A 22 -19.33 18.68 13.78
CA SER A 22 -20.66 18.78 13.17
C SER A 22 -21.58 17.75 13.80
N GLN A 23 -22.86 18.09 13.93
CA GLN A 23 -23.87 17.16 14.43
C GLN A 23 -24.13 15.99 13.48
N SER A 24 -23.79 16.13 12.20
CA SER A 24 -23.96 15.07 11.20
C SER A 24 -22.87 14.01 11.24
N ILE A 25 -21.77 14.23 11.99
CA ILE A 25 -20.68 13.26 12.09
C ILE A 25 -21.11 12.13 13.01
N LYS A 26 -21.47 11.01 12.38
CA LYS A 26 -21.84 9.74 13.01
C LYS A 26 -21.15 8.64 12.23
N SER A 27 -20.09 8.07 12.80
CA SER A 27 -19.35 6.95 12.25
C SER A 27 -19.42 5.77 13.20
N ALA A 28 -20.07 4.71 12.74
CA ALA A 28 -20.14 3.41 13.41
C ALA A 28 -20.09 2.33 12.31
N PRO A 29 -18.93 2.11 11.68
CA PRO A 29 -18.81 1.27 10.49
C PRO A 29 -19.36 -0.13 10.73
N GLY A 30 -20.38 -0.52 9.96
CA GLY A 30 -20.99 -1.85 10.05
C GLY A 30 -21.84 -2.09 11.29
N ILE A 31 -22.21 -1.06 12.06
CA ILE A 31 -23.08 -1.23 13.23
C ILE A 31 -24.35 -2.01 12.87
N SER A 32 -24.75 -2.92 13.76
CA SER A 32 -25.96 -3.71 13.60
C SER A 32 -27.20 -2.83 13.49
N LEU A 33 -28.09 -3.19 12.57
CA LEU A 33 -29.39 -2.54 12.41
C LEU A 33 -30.34 -2.77 13.61
N LYS A 34 -29.95 -3.60 14.59
CA LYS A 34 -30.63 -3.72 15.87
C LYS A 34 -30.31 -2.57 16.85
N TYR A 35 -29.27 -1.78 16.58
CA TYR A 35 -29.00 -0.59 17.37
C TYR A 35 -29.98 0.52 16.99
N ASP A 36 -30.91 0.83 17.89
CA ASP A 36 -32.02 1.77 17.69
C ASP A 36 -31.78 3.17 18.28
N LYS A 37 -30.60 3.38 18.88
CA LYS A 37 -30.19 4.65 19.47
C LYS A 37 -29.24 5.40 18.53
N VAL A 38 -28.97 6.65 18.88
CA VAL A 38 -27.96 7.45 18.20
C VAL A 38 -26.62 7.25 18.90
N PRO A 39 -25.52 6.92 18.17
CA PRO A 39 -24.20 6.84 18.79
C PRO A 39 -23.85 8.15 19.50
N PRO A 40 -22.93 8.12 20.48
CA PRO A 40 -22.45 9.31 21.16
C PRO A 40 -21.99 10.42 20.19
N ARG A 41 -21.83 11.64 20.71
CA ARG A 41 -21.28 12.72 19.89
C ARG A 41 -19.89 12.32 19.40
N GLN A 42 -19.59 12.62 18.14
CA GLN A 42 -18.30 12.31 17.52
C GLN A 42 -17.75 13.57 16.86
N LEU A 43 -16.43 13.73 16.92
CA LEU A 43 -15.69 14.67 16.08
C LEU A 43 -15.13 13.92 14.89
N GLY A 44 -15.10 14.58 13.73
CA GLY A 44 -14.45 14.06 12.55
C GLY A 44 -12.96 14.34 12.59
N LEU A 45 -12.16 13.38 12.18
CA LEU A 45 -10.72 13.49 12.00
C LEU A 45 -10.40 13.15 10.55
N THR A 46 -9.73 14.07 9.84
CA THR A 46 -9.30 13.88 8.46
C THR A 46 -7.80 14.09 8.34
N ILE A 47 -7.18 13.36 7.41
CA ILE A 47 -5.78 13.54 7.00
C ILE A 47 -5.79 13.94 5.53
N ASP A 48 -5.16 15.07 5.20
CA ASP A 48 -5.11 15.66 3.85
C ASP A 48 -6.50 15.87 3.22
N GLY A 49 -7.52 16.08 4.07
CA GLY A 49 -8.91 16.24 3.66
C GLY A 49 -9.63 14.94 3.29
N ASP A 50 -8.99 13.79 3.51
CA ASP A 50 -9.53 12.46 3.23
C ASP A 50 -9.68 11.62 4.52
N ASN A 51 -10.20 10.40 4.38
CA ASN A 51 -10.28 9.36 5.41
C ASN A 51 -10.89 9.85 6.73
N LEU A 52 -12.16 10.29 6.67
CA LEU A 52 -12.90 10.74 7.85
C LEU A 52 -13.06 9.59 8.87
N SER A 53 -12.25 9.62 9.91
CA SER A 53 -12.39 8.77 11.09
C SER A 53 -13.08 9.55 12.22
N ALA A 54 -13.69 8.85 13.18
CA ALA A 54 -14.41 9.51 14.27
C ALA A 54 -13.68 9.39 15.60
N ILE A 55 -13.53 10.52 16.29
CA ILE A 55 -13.17 10.58 17.71
C ILE A 55 -14.46 10.55 18.50
N THR A 56 -14.67 9.52 19.32
CA THR A 56 -15.94 9.32 20.06
C THR A 56 -15.91 9.99 21.41
N GLN A 57 -16.98 10.70 21.76
CA GLN A 57 -17.10 11.33 23.06
C GLN A 57 -17.27 10.29 24.18
N VAL A 58 -16.51 10.45 25.26
CA VAL A 58 -16.65 9.66 26.49
C VAL A 58 -16.87 10.61 27.66
N LYS A 59 -18.10 10.68 28.19
CA LYS A 59 -18.49 11.65 29.24
C LYS A 59 -18.37 11.12 30.66
N GLU A 60 -18.76 9.87 30.88
CA GLU A 60 -18.84 9.27 32.22
C GLU A 60 -17.86 8.10 32.28
N ASP A 61 -18.33 6.92 31.88
CA ASP A 61 -17.56 5.69 31.83
C ASP A 61 -17.58 5.12 30.40
N ILE A 62 -16.49 4.48 29.99
CA ILE A 62 -16.41 3.75 28.73
C ILE A 62 -17.52 2.69 28.65
N LYS A 63 -17.85 2.04 29.77
CA LYS A 63 -18.92 1.02 29.81
C LYS A 63 -20.32 1.57 29.48
N SER A 64 -20.53 2.88 29.50
CA SER A 64 -21.80 3.52 29.08
C SER A 64 -22.02 3.49 27.56
N LEU A 65 -21.00 3.16 26.77
CA LEU A 65 -21.01 3.16 25.31
C LEU A 65 -21.65 1.89 24.74
N ASP A 66 -22.95 1.72 24.96
CA ASP A 66 -23.71 0.51 24.59
C ASP A 66 -23.58 0.09 23.11
N PHE A 67 -23.41 1.06 22.21
CA PHE A 67 -23.23 0.85 20.78
C PHE A 67 -22.02 -0.04 20.44
N MET A 68 -21.03 -0.14 21.33
CA MET A 68 -19.87 -1.02 21.16
C MET A 68 -20.27 -2.49 21.04
N ASN A 69 -21.34 -2.91 21.72
CA ASN A 69 -21.86 -4.29 21.62
C ASN A 69 -22.51 -4.60 20.27
N TYR A 70 -22.84 -3.57 19.48
CA TYR A 70 -23.53 -3.69 18.21
C TYR A 70 -22.60 -3.49 17.02
N LEU A 71 -21.33 -3.15 17.26
CA LEU A 71 -20.33 -3.01 16.20
C LEU A 71 -19.78 -4.38 15.80
N PRO A 72 -19.32 -4.55 14.54
CA PRO A 72 -18.55 -5.73 14.12
C PRO A 72 -17.34 -6.00 15.02
N GLY A 73 -16.74 -4.94 15.57
CA GLY A 73 -15.63 -5.05 16.53
C GLY A 73 -15.98 -5.85 17.79
N SER A 74 -17.24 -5.94 18.22
CA SER A 74 -17.61 -6.74 19.39
C SER A 74 -17.25 -8.22 19.18
N LEU A 75 -17.43 -8.74 17.97
CA LEU A 75 -17.08 -10.13 17.62
C LEU A 75 -15.56 -10.35 17.57
N ILE A 76 -14.78 -9.31 17.30
CA ILE A 76 -13.31 -9.38 17.39
C ILE A 76 -12.91 -9.62 18.84
N PHE A 77 -13.44 -8.83 19.78
CA PHE A 77 -13.14 -8.99 21.21
C PHE A 77 -13.77 -10.24 21.84
N GLU A 78 -14.87 -10.75 21.27
CA GLU A 78 -15.48 -12.03 21.65
C GLU A 78 -14.64 -13.23 21.17
N SER A 79 -13.95 -13.10 20.03
CA SER A 79 -13.13 -14.18 19.46
C SER A 79 -11.90 -14.55 20.30
N LYS A 80 -11.49 -13.66 21.20
CA LYS A 80 -10.42 -13.88 22.17
C LYS A 80 -10.86 -13.29 23.52
N PRO A 81 -11.48 -14.07 24.40
CA PRO A 81 -11.87 -13.60 25.72
C PRO A 81 -10.65 -13.39 26.62
N GLU A 82 -10.71 -12.38 27.49
CA GLU A 82 -9.67 -12.05 28.48
C GLU A 82 -8.23 -11.95 27.92
N PRO A 83 -7.99 -11.26 26.79
CA PRO A 83 -6.65 -11.11 26.24
C PRO A 83 -5.78 -10.30 27.20
N LYS A 84 -4.52 -10.69 27.40
CA LYS A 84 -3.58 -9.92 28.21
C LYS A 84 -2.94 -8.81 27.40
N ASN A 85 -2.52 -9.11 26.17
CA ASN A 85 -1.86 -8.17 25.28
C ASN A 85 -2.64 -8.02 23.98
N ILE A 86 -3.15 -6.81 23.72
CA ILE A 86 -3.86 -6.45 22.49
C ILE A 86 -2.98 -5.48 21.69
N LEU A 87 -2.69 -5.81 20.43
CA LEU A 87 -2.05 -4.91 19.48
C LEU A 87 -3.09 -4.30 18.54
N ILE A 88 -3.15 -2.98 18.45
CA ILE A 88 -4.07 -2.25 17.57
C ILE A 88 -3.26 -1.40 16.60
N ILE A 89 -3.45 -1.62 15.32
CA ILE A 89 -2.66 -1.01 14.25
C ILE A 89 -3.51 0.01 13.50
N GLU A 90 -3.06 1.27 13.50
CA GLU A 90 -3.68 2.42 12.83
C GLU A 90 -5.14 2.70 13.24
N PRO A 91 -5.49 2.85 14.53
CA PRO A 91 -6.90 3.02 14.96
C PRO A 91 -7.56 4.36 14.57
N GLY A 92 -6.86 5.25 13.86
CA GLY A 92 -7.34 6.59 13.51
C GLY A 92 -7.84 7.35 14.74
N GLY A 93 -9.12 7.73 14.74
CA GLY A 93 -9.81 8.39 15.86
C GLY A 93 -9.96 7.57 17.15
N GLY A 94 -9.49 6.33 17.19
CA GLY A 94 -9.36 5.53 18.42
C GLY A 94 -10.52 4.57 18.69
N LEU A 95 -11.36 4.24 17.70
CA LEU A 95 -12.55 3.40 17.90
C LEU A 95 -12.19 2.00 18.42
N ASP A 96 -11.17 1.35 17.85
CA ASP A 96 -10.75 0.01 18.28
C ASP A 96 -10.05 0.03 19.65
N VAL A 97 -9.33 1.11 19.97
CA VAL A 97 -8.75 1.32 21.31
C VAL A 97 -9.86 1.46 22.35
N LEU A 98 -10.92 2.19 22.00
CA LEU A 98 -12.10 2.33 22.83
C LEU A 98 -12.86 1.01 22.99
N GLY A 99 -12.95 0.21 21.91
CA GLY A 99 -13.48 -1.15 21.96
C GLY A 99 -12.69 -2.07 22.89
N ALA A 100 -11.35 -2.06 22.78
CA ALA A 100 -10.49 -2.85 23.64
C ALA A 100 -10.68 -2.50 25.12
N LEU A 101 -10.74 -1.21 25.47
CA LEU A 101 -11.06 -0.77 26.82
C LEU A 101 -12.50 -1.10 27.25
N TYR A 102 -13.45 -1.08 26.31
CA TYR A 102 -14.85 -1.41 26.56
C TYR A 102 -15.03 -2.87 26.96
N PHE A 103 -14.41 -3.80 26.24
CA PHE A 103 -14.53 -5.23 26.53
C PHE A 103 -13.54 -5.68 27.60
N TRP A 104 -12.28 -5.25 27.51
CA TRP A 104 -11.16 -5.77 28.29
C TRP A 104 -10.29 -4.65 28.89
N GLN A 105 -10.87 -3.92 29.84
CA GLN A 105 -10.27 -2.72 30.44
C GLN A 105 -8.88 -2.96 31.09
N GLU A 106 -8.63 -4.16 31.59
CA GLU A 106 -7.39 -4.53 32.30
C GLU A 106 -6.27 -5.02 31.36
N SER A 107 -6.54 -5.19 30.06
CA SER A 107 -5.54 -5.63 29.09
C SER A 107 -4.49 -4.56 28.85
N ASN A 108 -3.26 -4.99 28.52
CA ASN A 108 -2.24 -4.12 27.94
C ASN A 108 -2.59 -3.86 26.48
N ILE A 109 -2.78 -2.60 26.10
CA ILE A 109 -3.17 -2.20 24.75
C ILE A 109 -1.99 -1.47 24.10
N PHE A 110 -1.39 -2.12 23.11
CA PHE A 110 -0.29 -1.60 22.31
C PHE A 110 -0.90 -0.95 21.08
N VAL A 111 -0.65 0.35 20.88
CA VAL A 111 -1.20 1.12 19.77
C VAL A 111 -0.07 1.53 18.84
N ILE A 112 -0.13 1.05 17.60
CA ILE A 112 0.73 1.53 16.53
C ILE A 112 -0.03 2.62 15.78
N GLN A 113 0.53 3.82 15.75
CA GLN A 113 -0.04 4.95 15.04
C GLN A 113 1.05 5.65 14.25
N ASN A 114 0.99 5.53 12.94
CA ASN A 114 2.04 6.02 12.06
C ASN A 114 1.96 7.54 11.82
N ASN A 115 0.93 8.24 12.30
CA ASN A 115 0.86 9.69 12.25
C ASN A 115 1.04 10.32 13.65
N GLU A 116 2.18 10.98 13.85
CA GLU A 116 2.53 11.68 15.10
C GLU A 116 1.48 12.76 15.46
N LEU A 117 0.84 13.39 14.47
CA LEU A 117 -0.18 14.41 14.71
C LEU A 117 -1.44 13.81 15.35
N ILE A 118 -1.78 12.55 15.04
CA ILE A 118 -2.92 11.86 15.68
C ILE A 118 -2.59 11.52 17.13
N VAL A 119 -1.36 11.09 17.41
CA VAL A 119 -0.93 10.79 18.77
C VAL A 119 -0.92 12.07 19.61
N ASP A 120 -0.31 13.13 19.11
CA ASP A 120 -0.30 14.44 19.79
C ASP A 120 -1.73 14.97 20.02
N LEU A 121 -2.62 14.79 19.05
CA LEU A 121 -4.03 15.15 19.16
C LEU A 121 -4.76 14.39 20.27
N LEU A 122 -4.69 13.06 20.28
CA LEU A 122 -5.46 12.24 21.22
C LEU A 122 -4.84 12.22 22.63
N LYS A 123 -3.54 12.53 22.75
CA LYS A 123 -2.80 12.45 24.01
C LYS A 123 -2.54 13.80 24.68
N ASN A 124 -2.15 14.83 23.90
CA ASN A 124 -1.64 16.09 24.44
C ASN A 124 -2.62 17.26 24.25
N GLU A 125 -3.44 17.25 23.19
CA GLU A 125 -4.43 18.30 22.93
C GLU A 125 -5.60 18.20 23.91
N LYS A 126 -5.54 18.95 25.01
CA LYS A 126 -6.47 18.84 26.17
C LYS A 126 -7.94 18.79 25.79
N SER A 127 -8.38 19.63 24.84
CA SER A 127 -9.78 19.69 24.43
C SER A 127 -10.26 18.38 23.78
N ILE A 128 -9.38 17.72 23.04
CA ILE A 128 -9.66 16.49 22.30
C ILE A 128 -9.39 15.25 23.17
N SER A 129 -8.30 15.25 23.94
CA SER A 129 -8.00 14.17 24.87
C SER A 129 -9.12 14.02 25.92
N GLN A 130 -9.58 15.12 26.52
CA GLN A 130 -10.73 15.10 27.44
C GLN A 130 -12.02 14.67 26.75
N PHE A 131 -12.27 15.12 25.51
CA PHE A 131 -13.45 14.72 24.75
C PHE A 131 -13.50 13.19 24.56
N SER A 132 -12.36 12.57 24.26
CA SER A 132 -12.25 11.12 24.09
C SER A 132 -12.21 10.33 25.41
N GLY A 133 -12.23 10.97 26.58
CA GLY A 133 -12.11 10.30 27.88
C GLY A 133 -10.67 9.91 28.24
N ASN A 134 -9.69 10.68 27.75
CA ASN A 134 -8.26 10.53 27.98
C ASN A 134 -7.74 9.13 27.63
N LEU A 135 -8.20 8.55 26.52
CA LEU A 135 -7.86 7.18 26.10
C LEU A 135 -6.34 6.97 26.13
N TYR A 136 -5.60 7.83 25.43
CA TYR A 136 -4.15 7.69 25.24
C TYR A 136 -3.31 8.06 26.47
N ASN A 137 -3.95 8.51 27.55
CA ASN A 137 -3.29 8.84 28.81
C ASN A 137 -3.44 7.74 29.88
N ARG A 138 -4.11 6.63 29.58
CA ARG A 138 -4.28 5.51 30.51
C ARG A 138 -2.98 4.70 30.66
N ASN A 139 -2.75 4.16 31.85
CA ASN A 139 -1.50 3.48 32.20
C ASN A 139 -1.27 2.17 31.44
N ASN A 140 -2.34 1.52 30.98
CA ASN A 140 -2.28 0.27 30.22
C ASN A 140 -2.27 0.48 28.70
N ILE A 141 -2.10 1.72 28.22
CA ILE A 141 -1.99 2.03 26.79
C ILE A 141 -0.56 2.42 26.44
N PHE A 142 0.07 1.61 25.58
CA PHE A 142 1.45 1.79 25.11
C PHE A 142 1.42 2.23 23.66
N ILE A 143 1.79 3.49 23.39
CA ILE A 143 1.69 4.08 22.05
C ILE A 143 3.07 4.09 21.39
N TYR A 144 3.12 3.64 20.14
CA TYR A 144 4.31 3.56 19.33
C TYR A 144 4.12 4.34 18.02
N GLU A 145 4.88 5.43 17.88
CA GLU A 145 4.91 6.32 16.71
C GLU A 145 5.91 5.80 15.66
N ILE A 146 5.77 4.53 15.29
CA ILE A 146 6.62 3.88 14.29
C ILE A 146 5.76 3.00 13.38
N PRO A 147 6.18 2.75 12.11
CA PRO A 147 5.46 1.83 11.25
C PRO A 147 5.33 0.43 11.84
N SER A 148 4.20 -0.22 11.55
CA SER A 148 3.89 -1.59 12.01
C SER A 148 4.99 -2.60 11.69
N ARG A 149 5.54 -2.54 10.48
CA ARG A 149 6.65 -3.39 10.01
C ARG A 149 7.93 -3.21 10.83
N ASN A 150 8.20 -2.01 11.31
CA ASN A 150 9.33 -1.76 12.19
C ASN A 150 9.06 -2.33 13.58
N PHE A 151 7.91 -1.99 14.17
CA PHE A 151 7.52 -2.46 15.51
C PHE A 151 7.56 -3.98 15.62
N VAL A 152 6.94 -4.69 14.69
CA VAL A 152 6.82 -6.16 14.72
C VAL A 152 8.18 -6.85 14.61
N LYS A 153 9.16 -6.22 13.96
CA LYS A 153 10.54 -6.76 13.86
C LYS A 153 11.39 -6.49 15.09
N THR A 154 11.10 -5.43 15.82
CA THR A 154 11.88 -5.03 16.99
C THR A 154 11.27 -5.47 18.30
N THR A 155 9.96 -5.75 18.32
CA THR A 155 9.27 -6.19 19.52
C THR A 155 9.68 -7.60 19.93
N GLY A 156 9.88 -7.79 21.23
CA GLY A 156 10.02 -9.11 21.84
C GLY A 156 8.67 -9.68 22.34
N ASP A 157 7.61 -8.89 22.28
CA ASP A 157 6.30 -9.23 22.84
C ASP A 157 5.52 -10.18 21.92
N LYS A 158 4.61 -10.93 22.54
CA LYS A 158 3.56 -11.68 21.87
C LYS A 158 2.19 -11.13 22.22
N PHE A 159 1.26 -11.32 21.30
CA PHE A 159 -0.08 -10.74 21.38
C PHE A 159 -1.16 -11.82 21.30
N ASP A 160 -2.11 -11.72 22.22
CA ASP A 160 -3.33 -12.52 22.27
C ASP A 160 -4.30 -12.13 21.15
N LEU A 161 -4.36 -10.82 20.86
CA LEU A 161 -5.24 -10.24 19.85
C LEU A 161 -4.51 -9.15 19.09
N ILE A 162 -4.47 -9.25 17.76
CA ILE A 162 -3.98 -8.21 16.87
C ILE A 162 -5.16 -7.70 16.05
N VAL A 163 -5.44 -6.40 16.10
CA VAL A 163 -6.49 -5.74 15.34
C VAL A 163 -5.84 -4.81 14.32
N VAL A 164 -6.02 -5.12 13.04
CA VAL A 164 -5.73 -4.18 11.95
C VAL A 164 -6.98 -3.34 11.72
N SER A 165 -6.94 -2.10 12.16
CA SER A 165 -8.08 -1.19 12.18
C SER A 165 -8.55 -0.82 10.78
N LEU A 166 -9.85 -0.55 10.66
CA LEU A 166 -10.45 0.03 9.45
C LEU A 166 -10.16 1.53 9.40
N SER A 167 -8.92 1.90 9.09
CA SER A 167 -8.45 3.29 9.05
C SER A 167 -8.87 4.03 7.77
N ASP A 168 -8.99 3.32 6.66
CA ASP A 168 -9.38 3.89 5.37
C ASP A 168 -10.89 4.07 5.26
N SER A 169 -11.31 5.20 4.69
CA SER A 169 -12.72 5.43 4.34
C SER A 169 -13.20 4.48 3.26
N PHE A 170 -14.52 4.35 3.15
CA PHE A 170 -15.13 3.57 2.09
C PHE A 170 -14.87 4.23 0.74
N HIS A 171 -14.11 3.54 -0.10
CA HIS A 171 -13.83 3.95 -1.46
C HIS A 171 -14.40 2.91 -2.43
N PRO A 172 -15.49 3.22 -3.15
CA PRO A 172 -15.99 2.33 -4.20
C PRO A 172 -14.87 2.02 -5.18
N ILE A 173 -14.64 0.74 -5.51
CA ILE A 173 -13.63 0.35 -6.53
C ILE A 173 -13.87 1.08 -7.87
N SER A 174 -15.12 1.45 -8.14
CA SER A 174 -15.56 2.26 -9.27
C SER A 174 -15.04 3.68 -9.32
N SER A 175 -14.37 4.19 -8.29
CA SER A 175 -13.70 5.50 -8.31
C SER A 175 -12.29 5.42 -8.89
N GLY A 176 -11.58 4.30 -8.69
CA GLY A 176 -10.21 4.07 -9.16
C GLY A 176 -9.12 4.96 -8.55
N ALA A 177 -9.46 5.92 -7.68
CA ALA A 177 -8.55 6.97 -7.22
C ALA A 177 -7.33 6.46 -6.41
N TYR A 178 -7.45 5.29 -5.79
CA TYR A 178 -6.45 4.75 -4.86
C TYR A 178 -5.68 3.53 -5.40
N SER A 179 -5.97 3.10 -6.63
CA SER A 179 -5.35 1.89 -7.21
C SER A 179 -3.84 2.01 -7.46
N LEU A 180 -3.28 3.21 -7.32
CA LEU A 180 -1.88 3.52 -7.59
C LEU A 180 -1.05 3.69 -6.31
N ASN A 181 -1.67 3.72 -5.13
CA ASN A 181 -0.96 3.93 -3.88
C ASN A 181 -0.33 2.62 -3.39
N GLU A 182 0.94 2.68 -2.99
CA GLU A 182 1.61 1.60 -2.29
C GLU A 182 1.11 1.47 -0.85
N ASP A 183 0.73 0.26 -0.45
CA ASP A 183 0.34 -0.09 0.91
C ASP A 183 1.09 -1.34 1.37
N TYR A 184 2.02 -1.14 2.31
CA TYR A 184 2.86 -2.20 2.86
C TYR A 184 2.22 -2.89 4.07
N LEU A 185 1.09 -2.42 4.60
CA LEU A 185 0.40 -3.04 5.74
C LEU A 185 -0.29 -4.34 5.31
N TYR A 186 -0.86 -4.38 4.11
CA TYR A 186 -1.61 -5.52 3.57
C TYR A 186 -0.81 -6.43 2.64
N THR A 187 0.53 -6.43 2.73
CA THR A 187 1.38 -7.35 1.97
C THR A 187 1.48 -8.72 2.66
N VAL A 188 1.76 -9.76 1.87
CA VAL A 188 2.02 -11.10 2.37
C VAL A 188 3.13 -11.09 3.42
N GLU A 189 4.19 -10.32 3.21
CA GLU A 189 5.28 -10.16 4.16
C GLU A 189 4.81 -9.55 5.48
N SER A 190 3.99 -8.49 5.45
CA SER A 190 3.41 -7.84 6.62
C SER A 190 2.54 -8.80 7.43
N ILE A 191 1.57 -9.43 6.78
CA ILE A 191 0.68 -10.39 7.44
C ILE A 191 1.46 -11.59 7.98
N THR A 192 2.49 -12.07 7.27
CA THR A 192 3.37 -13.14 7.77
C THR A 192 4.08 -12.74 9.07
N GLU A 193 4.53 -11.50 9.19
CA GLU A 193 5.19 -11.00 10.41
C GLU A 193 4.21 -10.80 11.55
N LEU A 194 3.01 -10.28 11.28
CA LEU A 194 1.94 -10.18 12.28
C LEU A 194 1.55 -11.56 12.83
N MET A 195 1.39 -12.56 11.97
CA MET A 195 1.12 -13.94 12.39
C MET A 195 2.24 -14.54 13.26
N LYS A 196 3.49 -14.11 13.09
CA LYS A 196 4.63 -14.60 13.89
C LYS A 196 4.64 -14.05 15.31
N VAL A 197 4.10 -12.85 15.53
CA VAL A 197 4.03 -12.22 16.86
C VAL A 197 2.74 -12.53 17.62
N LEU A 198 1.83 -13.32 17.02
CA LEU A 198 0.73 -13.93 17.76
C LEU A 198 1.23 -14.99 18.75
N ASP A 199 0.59 -15.04 19.91
CA ASP A 199 0.61 -16.19 20.81
C ASP A 199 -0.02 -17.42 20.15
N GLU A 200 0.23 -18.62 20.69
CA GLU A 200 -0.22 -19.89 20.12
C GLU A 200 -1.74 -19.96 19.90
N ASP A 201 -2.51 -19.40 20.82
CA ASP A 201 -3.98 -19.28 20.76
C ASP A 201 -4.43 -17.85 20.40
N GLY A 202 -3.53 -17.06 19.79
CA GLY A 202 -3.76 -15.66 19.45
C GLY A 202 -4.57 -15.48 18.16
N VAL A 203 -5.31 -14.38 18.09
CA VAL A 203 -6.18 -14.02 16.95
C VAL A 203 -5.68 -12.76 16.25
N LEU A 204 -5.58 -12.81 14.92
CA LEU A 204 -5.42 -11.64 14.04
C LEU A 204 -6.77 -11.32 13.40
N ALA A 205 -7.25 -10.10 13.59
CA ALA A 205 -8.48 -9.59 13.02
C ALA A 205 -8.20 -8.46 12.03
N ILE A 206 -8.78 -8.57 10.83
CA ILE A 206 -8.68 -7.55 9.78
C ILE A 206 -10.09 -7.26 9.28
N THR A 207 -10.50 -5.99 9.32
CA THR A 207 -11.81 -5.55 8.82
C THR A 207 -11.64 -4.70 7.57
N ARG A 208 -12.42 -4.98 6.52
CA ARG A 208 -12.48 -4.21 5.27
C ARG A 208 -13.93 -3.90 4.88
N TRP A 209 -14.13 -3.01 3.91
CA TRP A 209 -15.48 -2.64 3.48
C TRP A 209 -16.13 -3.71 2.61
N VAL A 210 -17.44 -3.91 2.78
CA VAL A 210 -18.29 -4.71 1.88
C VAL A 210 -18.32 -4.01 0.52
N GLN A 211 -17.92 -4.74 -0.52
CA GLN A 211 -17.96 -4.28 -1.91
C GLN A 211 -18.66 -5.33 -2.77
N PHE A 212 -19.44 -4.92 -3.77
CA PHE A 212 -20.04 -5.86 -4.72
C PHE A 212 -19.63 -5.54 -6.18
N PRO A 213 -19.06 -6.50 -6.92
CA PRO A 213 -18.62 -7.83 -6.47
C PRO A 213 -17.56 -7.82 -5.34
N PRO A 214 -17.46 -8.88 -4.50
CA PRO A 214 -16.46 -8.96 -3.42
C PRO A 214 -15.03 -8.70 -3.89
N SER A 215 -14.18 -8.08 -3.07
CA SER A 215 -12.90 -7.55 -3.55
C SER A 215 -11.83 -7.38 -2.48
N GLU A 216 -11.90 -6.33 -1.65
CA GLU A 216 -10.92 -6.08 -0.58
C GLU A 216 -10.82 -7.28 0.37
N ASP A 217 -11.96 -7.78 0.81
CA ASP A 217 -12.11 -8.97 1.65
C ASP A 217 -11.50 -10.22 1.00
N LEU A 218 -11.76 -10.44 -0.30
CA LEU A 218 -11.17 -11.56 -1.06
C LEU A 218 -9.65 -11.43 -1.18
N LYS A 219 -9.14 -10.21 -1.35
CA LYS A 219 -7.70 -9.95 -1.43
C LYS A 219 -7.03 -10.14 -0.08
N ILE A 220 -7.67 -9.75 1.03
CA ILE A 220 -7.20 -10.05 2.40
C ILE A 220 -7.10 -11.56 2.64
N ILE A 221 -8.16 -12.33 2.39
CA ILE A 221 -8.10 -13.78 2.62
C ILE A 221 -7.12 -14.47 1.67
N SER A 222 -6.94 -13.96 0.44
CA SER A 222 -5.90 -14.43 -0.47
C SER A 222 -4.50 -14.16 0.10
N THR A 223 -4.27 -12.96 0.65
CA THR A 223 -3.01 -12.59 1.31
C THR A 223 -2.75 -13.47 2.53
N ILE A 224 -3.74 -13.66 3.42
CA ILE A 224 -3.65 -14.57 4.57
C ILE A 224 -3.29 -15.98 4.10
N THR A 225 -3.95 -16.48 3.05
CA THR A 225 -3.69 -17.82 2.49
C THR A 225 -2.25 -17.98 2.03
N GLU A 226 -1.70 -16.98 1.32
CA GLU A 226 -0.30 -17.03 0.89
C GLU A 226 0.69 -16.84 2.05
N SER A 227 0.36 -16.01 3.05
CA SER A 227 1.15 -15.87 4.28
C SER A 227 1.21 -17.19 5.05
N SER A 228 0.09 -17.90 5.17
CA SER A 228 0.01 -19.22 5.79
C SER A 228 0.85 -20.26 5.03
N ASN A 229 0.80 -20.28 3.69
CA ASN A 229 1.66 -21.14 2.87
C ASN A 229 3.15 -20.86 3.14
N ARG A 230 3.56 -19.59 3.27
CA ARG A 230 4.95 -19.20 3.56
C ARG A 230 5.41 -19.62 4.96
N LEU A 231 4.48 -19.73 5.90
CA LEU A 231 4.74 -20.23 7.25
C LEU A 231 4.69 -21.76 7.34
N GLY A 232 4.28 -22.47 6.28
CA GLY A 232 4.09 -23.91 6.30
C GLY A 232 2.88 -24.34 7.13
N ILE A 233 1.81 -23.53 7.14
CA ILE A 233 0.55 -23.84 7.82
C ILE A 233 -0.35 -24.62 6.85
N ASP A 234 -0.52 -25.92 7.10
CA ASP A 234 -1.25 -26.81 6.18
C ASP A 234 -2.78 -26.81 6.38
N ASP A 235 -3.28 -26.56 7.60
CA ASP A 235 -4.71 -26.65 7.94
C ASP A 235 -5.37 -25.26 8.09
N LEU A 236 -5.18 -24.39 7.10
CA LEU A 236 -5.78 -23.05 7.10
C LEU A 236 -7.31 -23.04 7.30
N PRO A 237 -8.11 -23.98 6.74
CA PRO A 237 -9.56 -23.96 6.92
C PRO A 237 -10.02 -23.89 8.38
N GLN A 238 -9.37 -24.62 9.29
CA GLN A 238 -9.71 -24.64 10.73
C GLN A 238 -9.25 -23.38 11.49
N LYS A 239 -8.47 -22.52 10.84
CA LYS A 239 -7.83 -21.33 11.43
C LYS A 239 -8.50 -20.02 11.03
N VAL A 240 -9.51 -20.08 10.16
CA VAL A 240 -10.17 -18.88 9.63
C VAL A 240 -11.65 -18.88 10.02
N PHE A 241 -12.08 -17.74 10.56
CA PHE A 241 -13.49 -17.41 10.73
C PHE A 241 -13.72 -16.03 10.11
N ALA A 242 -14.76 -15.88 9.30
CA ALA A 242 -15.09 -14.61 8.66
C ALA A 242 -16.59 -14.35 8.74
N PHE A 243 -16.96 -13.09 8.93
CA PHE A 243 -18.34 -12.64 9.00
C PHE A 243 -18.48 -11.26 8.37
N ARG A 244 -19.72 -10.85 8.10
CA ARG A 244 -20.02 -9.53 7.55
C ARG A 244 -21.23 -8.89 8.20
N SER A 245 -21.15 -7.58 8.32
CA SER A 245 -22.30 -6.70 8.54
C SER A 245 -22.91 -6.29 7.19
N TRP A 246 -23.75 -5.27 7.21
CA TRP A 246 -24.27 -4.64 5.99
C TRP A 246 -23.22 -3.80 5.24
N SER A 247 -22.13 -3.38 5.89
CA SER A 247 -21.11 -2.51 5.27
C SER A 247 -19.65 -2.96 5.45
N THR A 248 -19.35 -3.94 6.31
CA THR A 248 -17.98 -4.41 6.58
C THR A 248 -17.89 -5.93 6.58
N VAL A 249 -16.72 -6.45 6.22
CA VAL A 249 -16.34 -7.86 6.34
C VAL A 249 -15.13 -7.94 7.26
N THR A 250 -15.18 -8.83 8.25
CA THR A 250 -14.08 -9.08 9.17
C THR A 250 -13.57 -10.49 8.96
N VAL A 251 -12.26 -10.63 8.78
CA VAL A 251 -11.55 -11.91 8.67
C VAL A 251 -10.73 -12.09 9.94
N LEU A 252 -10.99 -13.19 10.64
CA LEU A 252 -10.25 -13.64 11.81
C LEU A 252 -9.35 -14.81 11.41
N PHE A 253 -8.07 -14.70 11.72
CA PHE A 253 -7.10 -15.79 11.65
C PHE A 253 -6.64 -16.13 13.05
N LYS A 254 -6.77 -17.38 13.47
CA LYS A 254 -6.27 -17.87 14.76
C LYS A 254 -5.04 -18.76 14.53
N LYS A 255 -3.99 -18.58 15.34
CA LYS A 255 -2.72 -19.29 15.10
C LYS A 255 -2.82 -20.80 15.33
N ASP A 256 -3.64 -21.25 16.29
CA ASP A 256 -3.96 -22.65 16.55
C ASP A 256 -5.10 -23.15 15.63
N GLN A 257 -6.31 -23.37 16.13
CA GLN A 257 -7.54 -23.71 15.41
C GLN A 257 -8.73 -23.17 16.21
N PHE A 258 -9.82 -22.80 15.54
CA PHE A 258 -11.05 -22.43 16.24
C PHE A 258 -11.74 -23.68 16.83
N SER A 259 -12.05 -23.65 18.12
CA SER A 259 -12.80 -24.74 18.76
C SER A 259 -14.28 -24.70 18.38
N SER A 260 -14.98 -25.82 18.59
CA SER A 260 -16.43 -25.88 18.35
C SER A 260 -17.22 -24.95 19.28
N GLU A 261 -16.73 -24.75 20.51
CA GLU A 261 -17.28 -23.81 21.49
C GLU A 261 -17.09 -22.37 21.01
N GLU A 262 -15.89 -22.00 20.56
CA GLU A 262 -15.60 -20.66 20.02
C GLU A 262 -16.47 -20.33 18.81
N ILE A 263 -16.58 -21.27 17.85
CA ILE A 263 -17.45 -21.12 16.68
C ILE A 263 -18.91 -20.95 17.12
N SER A 264 -19.39 -21.74 18.07
CA SER A 264 -20.77 -21.65 18.56
C SER A 264 -21.04 -20.30 19.22
N LEU A 265 -20.07 -19.79 19.98
CA LEU A 265 -20.16 -18.51 20.66
C LEU A 265 -20.21 -17.35 19.64
N LEU A 266 -19.33 -17.36 18.65
CA LEU A 266 -19.35 -16.38 17.54
C LEU A 266 -20.66 -16.44 16.75
N LYS A 267 -21.16 -17.63 16.41
CA LYS A 267 -22.44 -17.80 15.71
C LYS A 267 -23.63 -17.24 16.50
N ASN A 268 -23.67 -17.49 17.80
CA ASN A 268 -24.71 -16.95 18.66
C ASN A 268 -24.69 -15.42 18.66
N LYS A 269 -23.49 -14.82 18.74
CA LYS A 269 -23.35 -13.35 18.68
C LYS A 269 -23.71 -12.77 17.31
N LEU A 270 -23.36 -13.44 16.21
CA LEU A 270 -23.79 -13.03 14.86
C LEU A 270 -25.32 -13.01 14.71
N ASN A 271 -26.00 -14.04 15.23
CA ASN A 271 -27.47 -14.10 15.24
C ASN A 271 -28.09 -13.02 16.12
N GLU A 272 -27.48 -12.74 17.27
CA GLU A 272 -27.88 -11.62 18.14
C GLU A 272 -27.79 -10.28 17.38
N LEU A 273 -26.80 -10.10 16.50
CA LEU A 273 -26.54 -8.86 15.78
C LEU A 273 -27.11 -8.79 14.35
N ASN A 274 -27.79 -9.83 13.85
CA ASN A 274 -28.21 -9.95 12.45
C ASN A 274 -27.04 -9.76 11.46
N PHE A 275 -25.88 -10.31 11.79
CA PHE A 275 -24.72 -10.37 10.90
C PHE A 275 -24.64 -11.74 10.23
N ASP A 276 -24.03 -11.77 9.05
CA ASP A 276 -23.94 -12.97 8.23
C ASP A 276 -22.60 -13.66 8.37
N ILE A 277 -22.64 -14.98 8.45
CA ILE A 277 -21.44 -15.82 8.31
C ILE A 277 -20.93 -15.68 6.88
N VAL A 278 -19.62 -15.42 6.75
CA VAL A 278 -18.91 -15.46 5.47
C VAL A 278 -18.19 -16.78 5.33
N TYR A 279 -17.44 -17.24 6.34
CA TYR A 279 -16.71 -18.50 6.25
C TYR A 279 -16.31 -19.03 7.64
N PHE A 280 -16.42 -20.33 7.83
CA PHE A 280 -15.63 -21.11 8.79
C PHE A 280 -15.61 -22.57 8.31
N SER A 281 -14.67 -23.39 8.78
CA SER A 281 -14.61 -24.80 8.39
C SER A 281 -15.88 -25.56 8.81
N GLY A 282 -16.55 -26.20 7.86
CA GLY A 282 -17.80 -26.91 8.09
C GLY A 282 -19.06 -26.03 7.99
N ALA A 283 -18.92 -24.75 7.63
CA ALA A 283 -20.06 -23.89 7.38
C ALA A 283 -20.92 -24.42 6.21
N LYS A 284 -22.24 -24.35 6.35
CA LYS A 284 -23.21 -24.75 5.31
C LYS A 284 -23.73 -23.54 4.54
N SER A 285 -24.11 -23.75 3.28
CA SER A 285 -24.60 -22.65 2.45
C SER A 285 -25.91 -22.03 2.97
N ASP A 286 -26.75 -22.81 3.64
CA ASP A 286 -28.06 -22.42 4.17
C ASP A 286 -28.01 -21.66 5.50
N GLU A 287 -26.83 -21.54 6.12
CA GLU A 287 -26.57 -20.66 7.27
C GLU A 287 -25.82 -19.37 6.90
N THR A 288 -25.56 -19.16 5.61
CA THR A 288 -24.93 -17.94 5.09
C THR A 288 -25.95 -17.09 4.33
N ASN A 289 -25.66 -15.79 4.16
CA ASN A 289 -26.49 -14.89 3.35
C ASN A 289 -27.96 -14.85 3.82
N ILE A 290 -28.18 -14.69 5.12
CA ILE A 290 -29.48 -14.72 5.81
C ILE A 290 -30.06 -13.32 6.01
N TYR A 291 -29.26 -12.38 6.52
CA TYR A 291 -29.73 -11.06 6.91
C TYR A 291 -29.49 -10.02 5.81
N ASN A 292 -28.28 -9.98 5.25
CA ASN A 292 -27.87 -9.05 4.18
C ASN A 292 -27.84 -9.79 2.83
N GLN A 293 -29.01 -10.17 2.34
CA GLN A 293 -29.16 -11.15 1.26
C GLN A 293 -28.75 -10.62 -0.12
N PHE A 294 -27.89 -11.38 -0.79
CA PHE A 294 -27.69 -11.36 -2.25
C PHE A 294 -28.47 -12.51 -2.90
N ASP A 295 -28.56 -12.52 -4.24
CA ASP A 295 -29.17 -13.60 -5.01
C ASP A 295 -28.46 -14.96 -4.82
N LYS A 296 -27.18 -14.94 -4.42
CA LYS A 296 -26.36 -16.12 -4.08
C LYS A 296 -25.42 -15.80 -2.92
N PRO A 297 -24.93 -16.81 -2.18
CA PRO A 297 -23.97 -16.61 -1.09
C PRO A 297 -22.53 -16.38 -1.61
N TYR A 298 -22.34 -15.36 -2.47
CA TYR A 298 -21.07 -15.09 -3.15
C TYR A 298 -19.86 -15.03 -2.22
N TYR A 299 -20.00 -14.36 -1.07
CA TYR A 299 -18.91 -14.26 -0.09
C TYR A 299 -18.47 -15.63 0.42
N TYR A 300 -19.42 -16.49 0.80
CA TYR A 300 -19.12 -17.84 1.26
C TYR A 300 -18.48 -18.69 0.17
N ASP A 301 -19.07 -18.71 -1.03
CA ASP A 301 -18.55 -19.51 -2.15
C ASP A 301 -17.12 -19.10 -2.53
N PHE A 302 -16.83 -17.80 -2.56
CA PHE A 302 -15.52 -17.28 -2.93
C PHE A 302 -14.49 -17.46 -1.82
N PHE A 303 -14.84 -17.24 -0.55
CA PHE A 303 -13.95 -17.54 0.58
C PHE A 303 -13.60 -19.01 0.63
N LYS A 304 -14.60 -19.89 0.52
CA LYS A 304 -14.40 -21.34 0.47
C LYS A 304 -13.45 -21.74 -0.64
N LYS A 305 -13.62 -21.18 -1.85
CA LYS A 305 -12.74 -21.43 -2.98
C LYS A 305 -11.30 -20.95 -2.76
N ILE A 306 -11.09 -19.86 -2.01
CA ILE A 306 -9.74 -19.38 -1.70
C ILE A 306 -9.10 -20.19 -0.57
N VAL A 307 -9.85 -20.60 0.45
CA VAL A 307 -9.27 -21.24 1.64
C VAL A 307 -9.09 -22.74 1.45
N GLU A 308 -10.06 -23.43 0.84
CA GLU A 308 -10.08 -24.90 0.78
C GLU A 308 -9.49 -25.49 -0.51
N SER A 309 -9.45 -24.72 -1.61
CA SER A 309 -9.01 -25.27 -2.91
C SER A 309 -7.50 -25.41 -3.02
N SER A 310 -7.04 -26.28 -3.93
CA SER A 310 -5.62 -26.43 -4.23
C SER A 310 -5.01 -25.14 -4.81
N LYS A 311 -3.68 -24.97 -4.69
CA LYS A 311 -2.98 -23.79 -5.21
C LYS A 311 -3.32 -23.51 -6.69
N GLN A 312 -3.38 -24.55 -7.52
CA GLN A 312 -3.68 -24.42 -8.94
C GLN A 312 -5.11 -23.92 -9.20
N GLU A 313 -6.10 -24.44 -8.47
CA GLU A 313 -7.50 -24.00 -8.58
C GLU A 313 -7.67 -22.56 -8.10
N ARG A 314 -6.97 -22.17 -7.03
CA ARG A 314 -6.94 -20.79 -6.54
C ARG A 314 -6.33 -19.84 -7.56
N ASP A 315 -5.20 -20.19 -8.16
CA ASP A 315 -4.55 -19.38 -9.18
C ASP A 315 -5.45 -19.18 -10.43
N ASN A 316 -6.19 -20.23 -10.81
CA ASN A 316 -7.20 -20.13 -11.87
C ASN A 316 -8.35 -19.21 -11.47
N PHE A 317 -8.85 -19.31 -10.23
CA PHE A 317 -9.88 -18.41 -9.71
C PHE A 317 -9.41 -16.94 -9.72
N TYR A 318 -8.20 -16.66 -9.24
CA TYR A 318 -7.62 -15.33 -9.27
C TYR A 318 -7.49 -14.77 -10.68
N LYS A 319 -7.22 -15.61 -11.68
CA LYS A 319 -7.14 -15.20 -13.08
C LYS A 319 -8.52 -14.86 -13.64
N ASP A 320 -9.51 -15.72 -13.40
CA ASP A 320 -10.83 -15.65 -14.03
C ASP A 320 -11.78 -14.66 -13.35
N TYR A 321 -11.58 -14.38 -12.06
CA TYR A 321 -12.41 -13.44 -11.30
C TYR A 321 -12.39 -12.02 -11.91
N TYR A 322 -13.44 -11.24 -11.72
CA TYR A 322 -13.58 -9.92 -12.36
C TYR A 322 -12.53 -8.91 -11.90
N PHE A 323 -12.17 -8.92 -10.61
CA PHE A 323 -11.16 -8.04 -10.02
C PHE A 323 -9.81 -8.73 -9.81
N ASN A 324 -8.74 -7.94 -9.69
CA ASN A 324 -7.44 -8.42 -9.24
C ASN A 324 -7.41 -8.63 -7.72
N ILE A 325 -7.70 -9.85 -7.28
CA ILE A 325 -7.67 -10.29 -5.88
C ILE A 325 -6.40 -11.07 -5.51
N LYS A 326 -5.37 -11.03 -6.36
CA LYS A 326 -4.09 -11.70 -6.06
C LYS A 326 -3.43 -11.09 -4.82
N PRO A 327 -2.74 -11.89 -3.98
CA PRO A 327 -2.00 -11.38 -2.84
C PRO A 327 -1.01 -10.26 -3.21
N SER A 328 -0.99 -9.18 -2.44
CA SER A 328 0.01 -8.10 -2.57
C SER A 328 1.31 -8.48 -1.87
N THR A 329 2.45 -8.04 -2.39
CA THR A 329 3.78 -8.35 -1.81
C THR A 329 4.60 -7.08 -1.66
N ASP A 330 5.68 -7.08 -0.88
CA ASP A 330 6.60 -5.94 -0.79
C ASP A 330 7.24 -5.56 -2.16
N ASN A 331 7.23 -6.47 -3.14
CA ASN A 331 7.66 -6.20 -4.52
C ASN A 331 6.54 -5.59 -5.40
N ASN A 332 5.29 -5.75 -5.01
CA ASN A 332 4.10 -5.25 -5.69
C ASN A 332 3.04 -4.89 -4.61
N PRO A 333 3.22 -3.77 -3.89
CA PRO A 333 2.42 -3.42 -2.72
C PRO A 333 1.14 -2.66 -3.08
N TYR A 334 0.51 -2.96 -4.23
CA TYR A 334 -0.71 -2.26 -4.67
C TYR A 334 -1.96 -2.99 -4.20
N PHE A 335 -2.29 -2.89 -2.91
CA PHE A 335 -3.47 -3.56 -2.33
C PHE A 335 -4.78 -3.10 -2.98
N TYR A 336 -4.95 -1.80 -3.22
CA TYR A 336 -6.14 -1.23 -3.84
C TYR A 336 -6.20 -1.33 -5.37
N ASN A 337 -5.21 -1.99 -6.00
CA ASN A 337 -5.25 -2.28 -7.42
C ASN A 337 -6.12 -3.50 -7.73
N PHE A 338 -7.39 -3.24 -8.04
CA PHE A 338 -8.37 -4.25 -8.48
C PHE A 338 -8.52 -4.33 -10.00
N PHE A 339 -7.79 -3.50 -10.75
CA PHE A 339 -7.96 -3.38 -12.19
C PHE A 339 -7.48 -4.63 -12.97
N LYS A 340 -8.24 -5.01 -14.00
CA LYS A 340 -7.90 -5.97 -15.04
C LYS A 340 -8.26 -5.41 -16.41
N LEU A 341 -7.44 -5.72 -17.42
CA LEU A 341 -7.68 -5.29 -18.81
C LEU A 341 -9.04 -5.74 -19.37
N ARG A 342 -9.61 -6.84 -18.87
CA ARG A 342 -10.94 -7.32 -19.27
C ARG A 342 -12.07 -6.34 -18.91
N GLN A 343 -11.85 -5.44 -17.95
CA GLN A 343 -12.83 -4.44 -17.53
C GLN A 343 -12.90 -3.24 -18.48
N VAL A 344 -11.91 -3.05 -19.37
CA VAL A 344 -11.83 -1.88 -20.26
C VAL A 344 -13.09 -1.65 -21.10
N PRO A 345 -13.69 -2.67 -21.75
CA PRO A 345 -14.92 -2.47 -22.53
C PRO A 345 -16.09 -1.97 -21.66
N ASP A 346 -16.23 -2.50 -20.45
CA ASP A 346 -17.27 -2.09 -19.51
C ASP A 346 -17.04 -0.65 -19.04
N ILE A 347 -15.79 -0.29 -18.69
CA ILE A 347 -15.42 1.08 -18.31
C ILE A 347 -15.76 2.07 -19.44
N ILE A 348 -15.39 1.76 -20.70
CA ILE A 348 -15.72 2.61 -21.86
C ILE A 348 -17.24 2.73 -22.05
N LYS A 349 -17.99 1.63 -21.89
CA LYS A 349 -19.44 1.61 -22.04
C LYS A 349 -20.16 2.53 -21.06
N PHE A 350 -19.67 2.60 -19.81
CA PHE A 350 -20.23 3.40 -18.73
C PHE A 350 -19.56 4.78 -18.56
N PHE A 351 -18.51 5.06 -19.34
CA PHE A 351 -17.81 6.34 -19.31
C PHE A 351 -18.75 7.51 -19.62
N GLY A 352 -18.80 8.50 -18.73
CA GLY A 352 -19.70 9.66 -18.82
C GLY A 352 -21.19 9.34 -18.61
N LYS A 353 -21.57 8.09 -18.34
CA LYS A 353 -22.96 7.66 -18.08
C LYS A 353 -23.23 7.30 -16.62
N SER A 354 -22.17 7.06 -15.85
CA SER A 354 -22.21 6.85 -14.41
C SER A 354 -21.44 7.97 -13.72
N THR A 355 -21.87 8.37 -12.52
CA THR A 355 -21.10 9.26 -11.62
C THR A 355 -19.82 8.59 -11.10
N GLN A 356 -19.74 7.26 -11.18
CA GLN A 356 -18.56 6.44 -10.87
C GLN A 356 -18.22 5.54 -12.06
N PRO A 357 -17.75 6.09 -13.20
CA PRO A 357 -17.49 5.32 -14.41
C PRO A 357 -16.16 4.54 -14.36
N PHE A 358 -15.30 4.81 -13.37
CA PHE A 358 -13.93 4.31 -13.29
C PHE A 358 -13.83 3.02 -12.47
N GLY A 359 -14.57 1.96 -12.83
CA GLY A 359 -14.43 0.57 -12.34
C GLY A 359 -12.99 0.05 -12.25
N GLY A 360 -12.18 0.46 -11.26
CA GLY A 360 -10.72 0.34 -11.30
C GLY A 360 -10.01 1.25 -12.32
N GLY A 361 -10.72 2.23 -12.86
CA GLY A 361 -10.32 3.05 -14.00
C GLY A 361 -9.24 4.11 -13.72
N GLY A 362 -8.83 4.31 -12.46
CA GLY A 362 -7.68 5.18 -12.15
C GLY A 362 -6.39 4.70 -12.83
N TYR A 363 -6.27 3.39 -13.06
CA TYR A 363 -5.19 2.85 -13.89
C TYR A 363 -5.26 3.31 -15.36
N LEU A 364 -6.45 3.55 -15.92
CA LEU A 364 -6.59 4.10 -17.28
C LEU A 364 -6.03 5.51 -17.39
N ILE A 365 -6.01 6.28 -16.29
CA ILE A 365 -5.37 7.60 -16.28
C ILE A 365 -3.88 7.46 -16.59
N LEU A 366 -3.20 6.44 -16.04
CA LEU A 366 -1.81 6.15 -16.37
C LEU A 366 -1.62 5.74 -17.83
N ILE A 367 -2.53 4.93 -18.38
CA ILE A 367 -2.48 4.55 -19.80
C ILE A 367 -2.67 5.77 -20.70
N VAL A 368 -3.68 6.60 -20.41
CA VAL A 368 -3.95 7.82 -21.17
C VAL A 368 -2.77 8.79 -21.06
N ALA A 369 -2.21 8.97 -19.87
CA ALA A 369 -1.01 9.77 -19.65
C ALA A 369 0.18 9.22 -20.45
N LEU A 370 0.39 7.90 -20.48
CA LEU A 370 1.43 7.27 -21.28
C LEU A 370 1.22 7.54 -22.79
N ILE A 371 0.00 7.38 -23.30
CA ILE A 371 -0.33 7.63 -24.71
C ILE A 371 -0.07 9.11 -25.05
N ILE A 372 -0.58 10.04 -24.22
CA ILE A 372 -0.37 11.48 -24.39
C ILE A 372 1.13 11.80 -24.38
N SER A 373 1.89 11.25 -23.43
CA SER A 373 3.34 11.46 -23.36
C SER A 373 4.05 10.91 -24.59
N ILE A 374 3.69 9.73 -25.11
CA ILE A 374 4.28 9.18 -26.34
C ILE A 374 3.98 10.10 -27.54
N VAL A 375 2.72 10.54 -27.69
CA VAL A 375 2.31 11.43 -28.78
C VAL A 375 3.02 12.78 -28.70
N LEU A 376 3.02 13.41 -27.53
CA LEU A 376 3.70 14.69 -27.31
C LEU A 376 5.21 14.55 -27.48
N SER A 377 5.83 13.48 -26.98
CA SER A 377 7.24 13.20 -27.22
C SER A 377 7.55 13.08 -28.70
N PHE A 378 6.75 12.34 -29.47
CA PHE A 378 6.94 12.21 -30.91
C PHE A 378 6.80 13.55 -31.63
N LEU A 379 5.83 14.38 -31.24
CA LEU A 379 5.65 15.73 -31.77
C LEU A 379 6.82 16.66 -31.42
N LEU A 380 7.22 16.72 -30.14
CA LEU A 380 8.31 17.59 -29.64
C LEU A 380 9.67 17.16 -30.16
N ILE A 381 9.86 15.87 -30.43
CA ILE A 381 10.96 15.36 -31.21
C ILE A 381 10.74 15.87 -32.65
N LEU A 382 9.84 15.31 -33.46
CA LEU A 382 9.84 15.55 -34.91
C LEU A 382 9.62 16.99 -35.40
N LEU A 383 8.86 17.82 -34.68
CA LEU A 383 8.47 19.17 -35.10
C LEU A 383 9.69 20.08 -35.33
N PRO A 384 10.65 20.22 -34.39
CA PRO A 384 11.90 20.93 -34.60
C PRO A 384 12.72 20.49 -35.82
N LEU A 385 12.73 19.20 -36.20
CA LEU A 385 13.47 18.75 -37.40
C LEU A 385 12.88 19.33 -38.66
N ARG A 386 11.55 19.34 -38.74
CA ARG A 386 10.84 19.85 -39.91
C ARG A 386 11.00 21.37 -40.04
N LEU A 387 10.96 22.09 -38.92
CA LEU A 387 11.09 23.55 -38.90
C LEU A 387 12.53 24.01 -39.13
N LYS A 388 13.53 23.35 -38.53
CA LYS A 388 14.94 23.74 -38.65
C LYS A 388 15.71 23.01 -39.76
N LYS A 389 15.06 22.14 -40.53
CA LYS A 389 15.64 21.35 -41.64
C LYS A 389 16.96 20.65 -41.26
N ILE A 390 17.05 20.12 -40.04
CA ILE A 390 18.24 19.41 -39.55
C ILE A 390 18.37 18.09 -40.34
N ASN A 391 19.51 17.85 -40.96
CA ASN A 391 19.74 16.66 -41.78
C ASN A 391 20.09 15.43 -40.91
N ILE A 392 19.04 14.76 -40.43
CA ILE A 392 19.15 13.50 -39.69
C ILE A 392 18.93 12.33 -40.63
N SER A 393 19.88 11.39 -40.62
CA SER A 393 19.74 10.12 -41.33
C SER A 393 19.56 9.02 -40.31
N PHE A 394 18.37 8.39 -40.28
CA PHE A 394 18.06 7.34 -39.31
C PHE A 394 19.12 6.22 -39.33
N LYS A 395 19.55 5.75 -40.52
CA LYS A 395 20.58 4.71 -40.63
C LYS A 395 21.92 5.10 -39.99
N ARG A 396 22.34 6.37 -40.11
CA ARG A 396 23.62 6.85 -39.58
C ARG A 396 23.55 7.19 -38.10
N ASP A 397 22.45 7.81 -37.70
CA ASP A 397 22.33 8.44 -36.38
C ASP A 397 21.67 7.52 -35.35
N PHE A 398 21.00 6.43 -35.77
CA PHE A 398 20.26 5.51 -34.90
C PHE A 398 21.05 5.07 -33.68
N LYS A 399 22.34 4.76 -33.81
CA LYS A 399 23.21 4.38 -32.67
C LYS A 399 23.25 5.44 -31.57
N PHE A 400 23.32 6.73 -31.93
CA PHE A 400 23.30 7.83 -30.97
C PHE A 400 21.90 7.97 -30.38
N LEU A 401 20.85 7.93 -31.22
CA LEU A 401 19.47 8.05 -30.75
C LEU A 401 19.09 6.92 -29.78
N SER A 402 19.42 5.67 -30.14
CA SER A 402 19.15 4.49 -29.33
C SER A 402 19.88 4.58 -28.00
N TYR A 403 21.15 5.01 -27.99
CA TYR A 403 21.93 5.21 -26.77
C TYR A 403 21.25 6.18 -25.80
N PHE A 404 20.89 7.38 -26.25
CA PHE A 404 20.29 8.41 -25.39
C PHE A 404 18.86 8.07 -24.95
N PHE A 405 18.13 7.33 -25.78
CA PHE A 405 16.82 6.79 -25.45
C PHE A 405 16.90 5.76 -24.32
N VAL A 406 17.75 4.72 -24.47
CA VAL A 406 17.82 3.65 -23.48
C VAL A 406 18.42 4.09 -22.15
N ILE A 407 19.39 5.03 -22.13
CA ILE A 407 19.87 5.58 -20.84
C ILE A 407 18.80 6.41 -20.12
N GLY A 408 17.91 7.09 -20.86
CA GLY A 408 16.79 7.83 -20.28
C GLY A 408 15.80 6.89 -19.57
N PHE A 409 15.43 5.79 -20.22
CA PHE A 409 14.66 4.71 -19.59
C PHE A 409 15.40 4.07 -18.43
N GLY A 410 16.69 3.73 -18.61
CA GLY A 410 17.51 3.08 -17.59
C GLY A 410 17.59 3.87 -16.30
N PHE A 411 17.68 5.21 -16.38
CA PHE A 411 17.69 6.08 -15.21
C PHE A 411 16.38 5.99 -14.42
N PHE A 412 15.25 6.22 -15.09
CA PHE A 412 13.92 6.25 -14.46
C PHE A 412 13.44 4.86 -14.02
N PHE A 413 13.91 3.79 -14.65
CA PHE A 413 13.64 2.40 -14.24
C PHE A 413 14.39 1.99 -12.96
N ILE A 414 15.36 2.78 -12.50
CA ILE A 414 15.92 2.68 -11.15
C ILE A 414 15.24 3.67 -10.23
N GLU A 415 15.18 4.94 -10.63
CA GLU A 415 14.72 6.04 -9.78
C GLU A 415 13.30 5.81 -9.25
N ILE A 416 12.34 5.49 -10.13
CA ILE A 416 10.94 5.33 -9.72
C ILE A 416 10.74 4.13 -8.79
N PRO A 417 11.20 2.89 -9.12
CA PRO A 417 11.09 1.78 -8.18
C PRO A 417 11.86 2.01 -6.88
N PHE A 418 12.95 2.77 -6.88
CA PHE A 418 13.66 3.10 -5.64
C PHE A 418 12.82 4.07 -4.78
N ILE A 419 12.25 5.12 -5.36
CA ILE A 419 11.33 6.01 -4.63
C ILE A 419 10.19 5.19 -4.01
N GLN A 420 9.59 4.27 -4.75
CA GLN A 420 8.44 3.49 -4.27
C GLN A 420 8.82 2.41 -3.25
N LYS A 421 9.91 1.67 -3.50
CA LYS A 421 10.37 0.59 -2.62
C LYS A 421 10.93 1.10 -1.30
N PHE A 422 11.58 2.26 -1.30
CA PHE A 422 12.14 2.85 -0.08
C PHE A 422 11.08 3.52 0.81
N ILE A 423 9.81 3.61 0.38
CA ILE A 423 8.68 3.95 1.27
C ILE A 423 8.61 2.95 2.42
N LEU A 424 8.85 1.65 2.19
CA LEU A 424 8.88 0.64 3.26
C LEU A 424 9.97 0.92 4.31
N ILE A 425 11.10 1.49 3.90
CA ILE A 425 12.24 1.77 4.79
C ILE A 425 12.06 3.12 5.49
N LEU A 426 11.70 4.14 4.72
CA LEU A 426 11.62 5.54 5.14
C LEU A 426 10.24 5.94 5.62
N ASP A 427 9.29 5.00 5.63
CA ASP A 427 7.92 5.07 6.12
C ASP A 427 6.99 6.00 5.33
N LYS A 428 7.47 7.18 4.91
CA LYS A 428 6.67 8.19 4.22
C LYS A 428 7.04 8.33 2.75
N PRO A 429 6.05 8.45 1.83
CA PRO A 429 6.28 8.78 0.43
C PRO A 429 7.10 10.07 0.25
N ALA A 430 6.80 11.11 1.03
CA ALA A 430 7.51 12.39 0.98
C ALA A 430 9.00 12.25 1.35
N TYR A 431 9.31 11.48 2.40
CA TYR A 431 10.70 11.21 2.79
C TYR A 431 11.44 10.38 1.75
N SER A 432 10.81 9.33 1.23
CA SER A 432 11.41 8.50 0.19
C SER A 432 11.72 9.31 -1.07
N LEU A 433 10.75 10.11 -1.53
CA LEU A 433 10.93 11.01 -2.66
C LEU A 433 12.12 11.96 -2.43
N ALA A 434 12.13 12.70 -1.31
CA ALA A 434 13.16 13.68 -1.03
C ALA A 434 14.57 13.06 -0.93
N VAL A 435 14.72 11.97 -0.17
CA VAL A 435 16.02 11.34 0.08
C VAL A 435 16.56 10.65 -1.17
N ILE A 436 15.72 9.91 -1.90
CA ILE A 436 16.15 9.20 -3.11
C ILE A 436 16.51 10.18 -4.21
N LEU A 437 15.65 11.18 -4.49
CA LEU A 437 15.93 12.20 -5.49
C LEU A 437 17.20 12.99 -5.16
N PHE A 438 17.34 13.47 -3.92
CA PHE A 438 18.53 14.19 -3.50
C PHE A 438 19.80 13.35 -3.71
N SER A 439 19.80 12.11 -3.23
CA SER A 439 20.95 11.22 -3.29
C SER A 439 21.31 10.84 -4.73
N LEU A 440 20.32 10.52 -5.56
CA LEU A 440 20.53 10.19 -6.97
C LEU A 440 21.03 11.40 -7.76
N MET A 441 20.41 12.57 -7.60
CA MET A 441 20.80 13.78 -8.32
C MET A 441 22.20 14.26 -7.93
N LEU A 442 22.51 14.31 -6.63
CA LEU A 442 23.83 14.70 -6.14
C LEU A 442 24.90 13.74 -6.66
N SER A 443 24.66 12.43 -6.51
CA SER A 443 25.64 11.42 -6.89
C SER A 443 25.81 11.33 -8.41
N ALA A 444 24.73 11.39 -9.18
CA ALA A 444 24.79 11.42 -10.64
C ALA A 444 25.50 12.68 -11.16
N GLY A 445 25.32 13.83 -10.50
CA GLY A 445 26.07 15.06 -10.76
C GLY A 445 27.58 14.88 -10.53
N LEU A 446 27.97 14.29 -9.40
CA LEU A 446 29.36 13.97 -9.08
C LEU A 446 29.96 12.97 -10.07
N GLY A 447 29.22 11.92 -10.42
CA GLY A 447 29.62 10.94 -11.43
C GLY A 447 29.84 11.57 -12.79
N SER A 448 28.93 12.46 -13.20
CA SER A 448 29.05 13.23 -14.44
C SER A 448 30.31 14.09 -14.44
N TYR A 449 30.58 14.80 -13.34
CA TYR A 449 31.76 15.65 -13.18
C TYR A 449 33.08 14.86 -13.18
N VAL A 450 33.16 13.74 -12.46
CA VAL A 450 34.36 12.89 -12.45
C VAL A 450 34.60 12.29 -13.82
N SER A 451 33.54 11.93 -14.54
CA SER A 451 33.66 11.34 -15.87
C SER A 451 34.29 12.25 -16.93
N SER A 452 34.26 13.58 -16.73
CA SER A 452 34.92 14.56 -17.59
C SER A 452 36.40 14.79 -17.24
N LYS A 453 36.80 14.44 -16.00
CA LYS A 453 38.19 14.56 -15.53
C LYS A 453 38.99 13.27 -15.66
N VAL A 454 38.33 12.12 -15.55
CA VAL A 454 38.98 10.80 -15.51
C VAL A 454 38.44 9.91 -16.62
N GLU A 455 39.34 9.32 -17.39
CA GLU A 455 38.99 8.39 -18.47
C GLU A 455 38.60 7.01 -17.95
N ILE A 456 37.36 6.88 -17.47
CA ILE A 456 36.76 5.59 -17.13
C ILE A 456 36.04 5.03 -18.37
N LYS A 457 36.41 3.82 -18.82
CA LYS A 457 35.75 3.18 -19.97
C LYS A 457 34.30 2.81 -19.63
N LEU A 458 33.34 3.13 -20.50
CA LEU A 458 31.91 2.87 -20.28
C LEU A 458 31.60 1.40 -19.97
N LYS A 459 32.37 0.46 -20.54
CA LYS A 459 32.21 -0.98 -20.25
C LYS A 459 32.33 -1.31 -18.76
N TRP A 460 33.22 -0.63 -18.03
CA TRP A 460 33.45 -0.86 -16.61
C TRP A 460 32.33 -0.22 -15.78
N VAL A 461 31.87 0.97 -16.18
CA VAL A 461 30.70 1.63 -15.56
C VAL A 461 29.48 0.71 -15.65
N VAL A 462 29.16 0.22 -16.84
CA VAL A 462 28.00 -0.66 -17.04
C VAL A 462 28.17 -1.99 -16.32
N LEU A 463 29.37 -2.57 -16.31
CA LEU A 463 29.63 -3.79 -15.55
C LEU A 463 29.36 -3.59 -14.05
N VAL A 464 29.86 -2.50 -13.46
CA VAL A 464 29.62 -2.17 -12.05
C VAL A 464 28.14 -1.95 -11.77
N LEU A 465 27.41 -1.24 -12.65
CA LEU A 465 25.97 -1.05 -12.52
C LEU A 465 25.21 -2.37 -12.52
N VAL A 466 25.50 -3.25 -13.47
CA VAL A 466 24.85 -4.56 -13.57
C VAL A 466 25.16 -5.41 -12.34
N ILE A 467 26.42 -5.48 -11.91
CA ILE A 467 26.81 -6.21 -10.70
C ILE A 467 26.09 -5.63 -9.47
N TYR A 468 26.08 -4.31 -9.33
CA TYR A 468 25.40 -3.63 -8.23
C TYR A 468 23.90 -3.98 -8.22
N ILE A 469 23.22 -3.92 -9.37
CA ILE A 469 21.80 -4.28 -9.48
C ILE A 469 21.56 -5.73 -9.10
N ILE A 470 22.41 -6.67 -9.55
CA ILE A 470 22.30 -8.09 -9.17
C ILE A 470 22.47 -8.26 -7.65
N LEU A 471 23.48 -7.62 -7.06
CA LEU A 471 23.73 -7.66 -5.62
C LEU A 471 22.57 -7.02 -4.84
N PHE A 472 22.01 -5.92 -5.32
CA PHE A 472 20.85 -5.27 -4.73
C PHE A 472 19.62 -6.19 -4.79
N VAL A 473 19.31 -6.80 -5.94
CA VAL A 473 18.17 -7.72 -6.07
C VAL A 473 18.32 -8.90 -5.11
N ALA A 474 19.50 -9.52 -5.07
CA ALA A 474 19.78 -10.67 -4.20
C ALA A 474 19.80 -10.31 -2.70
N GLY A 475 20.35 -9.13 -2.35
CA GLY A 475 20.52 -8.67 -0.97
C GLY A 475 19.40 -7.80 -0.43
N SER A 476 18.42 -7.39 -1.26
CA SER A 476 17.45 -6.35 -0.88
C SER A 476 16.62 -6.72 0.34
N ARG A 477 16.26 -8.00 0.51
CA ARG A 477 15.55 -8.48 1.70
C ARG A 477 16.36 -8.25 2.97
N PHE A 478 17.63 -8.67 2.98
CA PHE A 478 18.51 -8.49 4.14
C PHE A 478 18.77 -7.01 4.43
N ALA A 479 18.98 -6.20 3.38
CA ALA A 479 19.17 -4.76 3.53
C ALA A 479 17.92 -4.09 4.13
N VAL A 480 16.72 -4.41 3.65
CA VAL A 480 15.46 -3.89 4.20
C VAL A 480 15.30 -4.33 5.65
N ASP A 481 15.48 -5.62 5.95
CA ASP A 481 15.35 -6.18 7.31
C ASP A 481 16.32 -5.52 8.29
N PHE A 482 17.55 -5.23 7.86
CA PHE A 482 18.52 -4.52 8.69
C PHE A 482 18.14 -3.06 8.89
N ILE A 483 17.87 -2.31 7.80
CA ILE A 483 17.65 -0.86 7.87
C ILE A 483 16.34 -0.55 8.61
N ILE A 484 15.29 -1.33 8.39
CA ILE A 484 13.99 -1.04 9.01
C ILE A 484 14.04 -1.10 10.53
N THR A 485 14.97 -1.85 11.14
CA THR A 485 15.14 -1.93 12.61
C THR A 485 15.89 -0.73 13.22
N LYS A 486 16.39 0.18 12.38
CA LYS A 486 17.19 1.33 12.82
C LYS A 486 16.32 2.54 13.13
N ASP A 487 16.89 3.53 13.81
CA ASP A 487 16.22 4.82 14.04
C ASP A 487 16.06 5.58 12.72
N LEU A 488 15.07 6.49 12.64
CA LEU A 488 14.74 7.20 11.40
C LEU A 488 15.95 7.88 10.73
N TRP A 489 16.80 8.57 11.51
CA TRP A 489 17.99 9.24 10.96
C TRP A 489 19.01 8.24 10.38
N GLN A 490 19.14 7.05 10.99
CA GLN A 490 19.98 5.98 10.50
C GLN A 490 19.41 5.40 9.21
N ARG A 491 18.08 5.28 9.10
CA ARG A 491 17.41 4.85 7.86
C ARG A 491 17.70 5.82 6.72
N PHE A 492 17.68 7.13 6.98
CA PHE A 492 18.11 8.13 6.00
C PHE A 492 19.57 7.90 5.59
N LEU A 493 20.49 7.81 6.56
CA LEU A 493 21.92 7.62 6.28
C LEU A 493 22.18 6.36 5.44
N TYR A 494 21.65 5.20 5.86
CA TYR A 494 21.86 3.93 5.13
C TYR A 494 21.22 3.95 3.74
N THR A 495 20.08 4.63 3.58
CA THR A 495 19.46 4.81 2.26
C THR A 495 20.37 5.63 1.34
N VAL A 496 20.89 6.76 1.82
CA VAL A 496 21.84 7.60 1.07
C VAL A 496 23.08 6.79 0.68
N LEU A 497 23.67 6.06 1.63
CA LEU A 497 24.86 5.23 1.38
C LEU A 497 24.62 4.12 0.36
N LEU A 498 23.44 3.52 0.36
CA LEU A 498 23.06 2.52 -0.63
C LEU A 498 22.92 3.16 -2.02
N VAL A 499 22.27 4.32 -2.11
CA VAL A 499 21.94 4.96 -3.39
C VAL A 499 23.13 5.66 -4.06
N ILE A 500 24.05 6.23 -3.28
CA ILE A 500 25.19 7.01 -3.82
C ILE A 500 26.00 6.22 -4.86
N PRO A 501 26.51 5.00 -4.60
CA PRO A 501 27.32 4.28 -5.58
C PRO A 501 26.58 4.08 -6.91
N LEU A 502 25.30 3.72 -6.83
CA LEU A 502 24.45 3.51 -8.00
C LEU A 502 24.29 4.82 -8.80
N GLY A 503 23.87 5.91 -8.14
CA GLY A 503 23.71 7.22 -8.77
C GLY A 503 25.01 7.73 -9.42
N PHE A 504 26.16 7.51 -8.78
CA PHE A 504 27.48 7.93 -9.27
C PHE A 504 27.80 7.30 -10.62
N PHE A 505 27.66 5.97 -10.73
CA PHE A 505 27.92 5.28 -12.00
C PHE A 505 26.82 5.55 -13.04
N MET A 506 25.56 5.76 -12.63
CA MET A 506 24.46 6.13 -13.53
C MET A 506 24.62 7.53 -14.13
N GLY A 507 25.36 8.44 -13.49
CA GLY A 507 25.64 9.78 -14.00
C GLY A 507 26.68 9.83 -15.12
N MET A 508 27.56 8.84 -15.25
CA MET A 508 28.67 8.87 -16.23
C MET A 508 28.30 8.65 -17.71
N PRO A 509 27.30 7.82 -18.08
CA PRO A 509 26.98 7.51 -19.47
C PRO A 509 26.61 8.75 -20.29
N PHE A 510 25.76 9.62 -19.75
CA PHE A 510 25.26 10.79 -20.47
C PHE A 510 26.37 11.75 -20.97
N PRO A 511 27.26 12.29 -20.12
CA PRO A 511 28.35 13.17 -20.57
C PRO A 511 29.34 12.46 -21.50
N LYS A 512 29.61 11.16 -21.31
CA LYS A 512 30.45 10.38 -22.23
C LYS A 512 29.83 10.25 -23.61
N GLY A 513 28.51 9.99 -23.67
CA GLY A 513 27.76 9.99 -24.92
C GLY A 513 27.82 11.35 -25.63
N ILE A 514 27.67 12.46 -24.88
CA ILE A 514 27.72 13.81 -25.45
C ILE A 514 29.12 14.13 -25.98
N ALA A 515 30.19 13.77 -25.26
CA ALA A 515 31.56 13.95 -25.72
C ALA A 515 31.80 13.23 -27.05
N ALA A 516 31.38 11.96 -27.16
CA ALA A 516 31.53 11.18 -28.39
C ALA A 516 30.65 11.70 -29.55
N VAL A 517 29.45 12.20 -29.27
CA VAL A 517 28.60 12.86 -30.29
C VAL A 517 29.23 14.17 -30.76
N LYS A 518 29.83 14.96 -29.85
CA LYS A 518 30.46 16.24 -30.18
C LYS A 518 31.58 16.08 -31.21
N GLU A 519 32.37 15.02 -31.10
CA GLU A 519 33.46 14.72 -32.06
C GLU A 519 32.95 14.29 -33.44
N LYS A 520 31.84 13.54 -33.51
CA LYS A 520 31.40 12.88 -34.75
C LYS A 520 30.23 13.57 -35.45
N ARG A 521 29.27 14.09 -34.68
CA ARG A 521 27.99 14.67 -35.13
C ARG A 521 27.50 15.78 -34.17
N GLY A 522 28.31 16.80 -33.91
CA GLY A 522 27.94 17.89 -32.99
C GLY A 522 26.57 18.55 -33.26
N GLU A 523 26.14 18.57 -34.53
CA GLU A 523 24.84 19.08 -34.98
C GLU A 523 23.62 18.38 -34.34
N ILE A 524 23.75 17.12 -33.90
CA ILE A 524 22.63 16.36 -33.32
C ILE A 524 22.55 16.46 -31.78
N ILE A 525 23.43 17.25 -31.13
CA ILE A 525 23.45 17.38 -29.66
C ILE A 525 22.09 17.81 -29.08
N PRO A 526 21.42 18.87 -29.58
CA PRO A 526 20.10 19.26 -29.06
C PRO A 526 19.06 18.15 -29.20
N TRP A 527 19.22 17.31 -30.23
CA TRP A 527 18.31 16.24 -30.56
C TRP A 527 18.43 15.03 -29.65
N VAL A 528 19.66 14.60 -29.36
CA VAL A 528 19.89 13.51 -28.40
C VAL A 528 19.47 13.91 -26.98
N TRP A 529 19.58 15.20 -26.65
CA TRP A 529 19.06 15.78 -25.41
C TRP A 529 17.52 15.67 -25.35
N ALA A 530 16.83 16.06 -26.43
CA ALA A 530 15.37 15.96 -26.52
C ALA A 530 14.87 14.51 -26.43
N ILE A 531 15.55 13.56 -27.10
CA ILE A 531 15.21 12.14 -27.02
C ILE A 531 15.38 11.60 -25.61
N ASN A 532 16.48 11.96 -24.94
CA ASN A 532 16.68 11.54 -23.57
C ASN A 532 15.59 12.07 -22.64
N GLY A 533 15.27 13.37 -22.72
CA GLY A 533 14.17 13.97 -21.95
C GLY A 533 12.81 13.33 -22.23
N CYS A 534 12.50 13.02 -23.48
CA CYS A 534 11.27 12.31 -23.83
C CYS A 534 11.25 10.88 -23.28
N ALA A 535 12.37 10.15 -23.40
CA ALA A 535 12.52 8.81 -22.85
C ALA A 535 12.37 8.80 -21.33
N SER A 536 12.83 9.84 -20.64
CA SER A 536 12.64 10.02 -19.20
C SER A 536 11.18 10.18 -18.80
N VAL A 537 10.41 11.02 -19.51
CA VAL A 537 8.96 11.22 -19.24
C VAL A 537 8.16 9.95 -19.53
N ILE A 538 8.44 9.26 -20.63
CA ILE A 538 7.77 7.98 -20.95
C ILE A 538 8.20 6.91 -19.95
N GLY A 539 9.49 6.87 -19.61
CA GLY A 539 10.11 5.93 -18.69
C GLY A 539 9.54 6.02 -17.28
N SER A 540 9.26 7.22 -16.77
CA SER A 540 8.67 7.38 -15.44
C SER A 540 7.27 6.77 -15.33
N ILE A 541 6.40 7.04 -16.32
CA ILE A 541 5.04 6.47 -16.37
C ILE A 541 5.09 4.96 -16.62
N ALA A 542 5.95 4.52 -17.55
CA ALA A 542 6.12 3.11 -17.87
C ALA A 542 6.65 2.31 -16.67
N ALA A 543 7.56 2.88 -15.88
CA ALA A 543 8.08 2.26 -14.66
C ALA A 543 6.94 1.95 -13.68
N VAL A 544 6.05 2.92 -13.39
CA VAL A 544 4.88 2.71 -12.52
C VAL A 544 3.97 1.61 -13.07
N ILE A 545 3.63 1.67 -14.36
CA ILE A 545 2.77 0.67 -15.01
C ILE A 545 3.37 -0.74 -14.88
N ILE A 546 4.67 -0.89 -15.14
CA ILE A 546 5.34 -2.19 -15.06
C ILE A 546 5.44 -2.65 -13.59
N SER A 547 5.71 -1.74 -12.64
CA SER A 547 5.71 -2.04 -11.20
C SER A 547 4.36 -2.61 -10.74
N ILE A 548 3.24 -2.05 -11.20
CA ILE A 548 1.90 -2.51 -10.82
C ILE A 548 1.62 -3.95 -11.27
N HIS A 549 2.12 -4.37 -12.44
CA HIS A 549 1.82 -5.70 -13.01
C HIS A 549 2.89 -6.74 -12.71
N LEU A 550 4.17 -6.36 -12.74
CA LEU A 550 5.31 -7.26 -12.66
C LEU A 550 6.18 -7.03 -11.42
N GLY A 551 5.96 -5.92 -10.70
CA GLY A 551 6.69 -5.55 -9.48
C GLY A 551 8.00 -4.80 -9.71
N PHE A 552 8.51 -4.18 -8.65
CA PHE A 552 9.67 -3.30 -8.66
C PHE A 552 10.95 -3.98 -9.17
N LEU A 553 11.18 -5.24 -8.77
CA LEU A 553 12.38 -5.99 -9.16
C LEU A 553 12.48 -6.17 -10.68
N VAL A 554 11.36 -6.35 -11.38
CA VAL A 554 11.36 -6.50 -12.84
C VAL A 554 11.78 -5.20 -13.51
N VAL A 555 11.25 -4.06 -13.06
CA VAL A 555 11.64 -2.73 -13.58
C VAL A 555 13.13 -2.46 -13.36
N ILE A 556 13.63 -2.79 -12.16
CA ILE A 556 15.06 -2.66 -11.81
C ILE A 556 15.93 -3.55 -12.72
N VAL A 557 15.54 -4.79 -12.99
CA VAL A 557 16.26 -5.68 -13.91
C VAL A 557 16.21 -5.15 -15.35
N LEU A 558 15.07 -4.60 -15.80
CA LEU A 558 14.96 -3.96 -17.11
C LEU A 558 15.92 -2.77 -17.23
N SER A 559 16.18 -2.03 -16.16
CA SER A 559 17.18 -0.95 -16.18
C SER A 559 18.59 -1.46 -16.50
N ALA A 560 18.99 -2.61 -15.94
CA ALA A 560 20.27 -3.24 -16.22
C ALA A 560 20.37 -3.61 -17.72
N VAL A 561 19.28 -4.15 -18.30
CA VAL A 561 19.19 -4.43 -19.73
C VAL A 561 19.35 -3.14 -20.54
N MET A 562 18.71 -2.04 -20.14
CA MET A 562 18.85 -0.75 -20.82
C MET A 562 20.29 -0.21 -20.81
N TYR A 563 21.01 -0.34 -19.70
CA TYR A 563 22.43 0.06 -19.62
C TYR A 563 23.35 -0.85 -20.46
N VAL A 564 23.06 -2.15 -20.56
CA VAL A 564 23.78 -3.06 -21.47
C VAL A 564 23.51 -2.69 -22.93
N LEU A 565 22.26 -2.40 -23.30
CA LEU A 565 21.91 -1.90 -24.64
C LEU A 565 22.58 -0.56 -24.96
N ALA A 566 22.74 0.31 -23.97
CA ALA A 566 23.52 1.54 -24.10
C ALA A 566 24.98 1.22 -24.45
N LEU A 567 25.61 0.29 -23.74
CA LEU A 567 26.99 -0.11 -24.03
C LEU A 567 27.13 -0.70 -25.44
N VAL A 568 26.18 -1.54 -25.87
CA VAL A 568 26.18 -2.10 -27.23
C VAL A 568 26.05 -0.99 -28.27
N SER A 569 25.12 -0.05 -28.09
CA SER A 569 24.96 1.10 -28.99
C SER A 569 26.24 1.95 -29.03
N TYR A 570 26.88 2.16 -27.88
CA TYR A 570 28.11 2.93 -27.75
C TYR A 570 29.31 2.30 -28.46
N LYS A 571 29.41 0.97 -28.55
CA LYS A 571 30.50 0.31 -29.30
C LYS A 571 30.53 0.68 -30.78
N TYR A 572 29.38 1.06 -31.33
CA TYR A 572 29.27 1.47 -32.74
C TYR A 572 29.46 2.97 -32.93
N PHE A 573 29.68 3.76 -31.87
CA PHE A 573 29.86 5.21 -31.95
C PHE A 573 31.00 5.57 -32.86
#